data_AF-A0A950RME5-F1
#
_entry.id   AF-A0A950RME5-F1
#
_cell.length_a   1.000
_cell.length_b   1.000
_cell.length_c   1.000
_cell.angle_alpha   90.00
_cell.angle_beta   90.00
_cell.angle_gamma   90.00
#
_symmetry.space_group_name_H-M   'P 1'
#
loop_
_entity.id
_entity.type
_entity.pdbx_description
1 polymer ?
#
loop_
_entity_poly.entity_id
_entity_poly.type
_entity_poly.pdbx_seq_one_letter_code
_entity_poly.pdbx_strand_id
1 'polypeptide(L)' 'SDGTLHDNETSTHAPFGQGVLNWDQLIPAIVQAEVPSDWWCIDLCFWPEAWDVTADAKRFLDRMRQKYAA' A
#
# COMPACT_ATOMS: atom_id res chain seq x y z
N SER A 1 2.83 0.89 -6.43
CA SER A 1 3.42 0.96 -7.78
C SER A 1 4.89 1.32 -7.71
N ASP A 2 5.67 0.68 -8.56
CA ASP A 2 7.11 0.88 -8.77
C ASP A 2 7.43 1.58 -10.10
N GLY A 3 6.39 2.11 -10.77
CA GLY A 3 6.51 2.75 -12.10
C GLY A 3 6.41 1.79 -13.28
N THR A 4 6.25 0.47 -13.04
CA THR A 4 6.03 -0.51 -14.10
C THR A 4 4.53 -0.81 -14.29
N LEU A 5 4.21 -1.51 -15.40
CA LEU A 5 2.88 -1.98 -15.73
C LEU A 5 2.84 -3.51 -15.74
N HIS A 6 1.73 -4.10 -15.29
CA HIS A 6 1.37 -5.49 -15.53
C HIS A 6 0.85 -5.62 -16.96
N ASP A 7 1.54 -6.44 -17.77
CA ASP A 7 1.25 -6.70 -19.18
C ASP A 7 1.04 -5.46 -20.07
N ASN A 8 1.65 -4.32 -19.70
CA ASN A 8 1.43 -3.00 -20.33
C ASN A 8 -0.01 -2.47 -20.26
N GLU A 9 -0.89 -3.05 -19.44
CA GLU A 9 -2.30 -2.65 -19.36
C GLU A 9 -2.64 -1.91 -18.06
N THR A 10 -2.16 -2.41 -16.92
CA THR A 10 -2.49 -1.85 -15.60
C THR A 10 -1.23 -1.57 -14.79
N SER A 11 -1.27 -0.68 -13.81
CA SER A 11 -0.09 -0.41 -12.98
C SER A 11 0.31 -1.63 -12.17
N THR A 12 1.60 -1.87 -11.96
CA THR A 12 2.06 -2.96 -11.10
C THR A 12 1.71 -2.71 -9.63
N HIS A 13 1.07 -3.69 -9.00
CA HIS A 13 0.70 -3.68 -7.57
C HIS A 13 1.85 -4.22 -6.71
N ALA A 14 3.00 -3.54 -6.79
CA ALA A 14 4.19 -3.90 -6.01
C ALA A 14 3.87 -3.93 -4.49
N PRO A 15 4.43 -4.88 -3.72
CA PRO A 15 4.17 -4.98 -2.29
C PRO A 15 4.44 -3.68 -1.52
N PHE A 16 3.63 -3.43 -0.49
CA PHE A 16 3.75 -2.23 0.33
C PHE A 16 5.17 -2.09 0.91
N GLY A 17 5.74 -0.89 0.74
CA GLY A 17 7.10 -0.58 1.14
C GLY A 17 8.20 -0.88 0.11
N GLN A 18 7.87 -1.50 -1.03
CA GLN A 18 8.84 -1.81 -2.09
C GLN A 18 8.68 -0.93 -3.35
N GLY A 19 7.59 -0.16 -3.43
CA GLY A 19 7.35 0.79 -4.52
C GLY A 19 8.03 2.16 -4.31
N VAL A 20 7.69 3.11 -5.18
CA VAL A 20 8.30 4.46 -5.20
C VAL A 20 7.46 5.54 -4.49
N LEU A 21 6.34 5.14 -3.86
CA LEU A 21 5.43 6.07 -3.21
C LEU A 21 6.01 6.60 -1.89
N ASN A 22 5.86 7.89 -1.65
CA ASN A 22 6.22 8.52 -0.38
C ASN A 22 5.07 8.43 0.64
N TRP A 23 5.10 7.39 1.46
CA TRP A 23 4.07 7.12 2.48
C TRP A 23 3.99 8.18 3.57
N ASP A 24 5.13 8.81 3.90
CA ASP A 24 5.21 9.85 4.93
C ASP A 24 4.49 11.14 4.49
N GLN A 25 4.23 11.31 3.19
CA GLN A 25 3.40 12.40 2.64
C GLN A 25 1.96 11.95 2.38
N LEU A 26 1.77 10.73 1.84
CA LEU A 26 0.46 10.24 1.42
C LEU A 26 -0.48 9.98 2.59
N ILE A 27 -0.01 9.30 3.63
CA ILE A 27 -0.89 8.87 4.73
C ILE A 27 -1.44 10.07 5.52
N PRO A 28 -0.64 11.09 5.89
CA PRO A 28 -1.20 12.30 6.51
C PRO A 28 -2.26 12.98 5.65
N ALA A 29 -2.07 13.07 4.33
CA ALA A 29 -3.05 13.65 3.42
C ALA A 29 -4.36 12.84 3.37
N ILE A 30 -4.27 11.50 3.40
CA ILE A 30 -5.44 10.62 3.45
C ILE A 30 -6.19 10.79 4.78
N VAL A 31 -5.49 10.82 5.91
CA VAL A 31 -6.10 11.02 7.25
C VAL A 31 -6.79 12.38 7.32
N GLN A 32 -6.17 13.44 6.78
CA GLN A 32 -6.75 14.78 6.73
C GLN A 32 -8.01 14.85 5.86
N ALA A 33 -8.20 13.93 4.91
CA ALA A 33 -9.39 13.90 4.06
C ALA A 33 -10.65 13.39 4.78
N GLU A 34 -10.55 12.97 6.05
CA GLU A 34 -11.67 12.57 6.91
C GLU A 34 -12.59 11.50 6.28
N VAL A 35 -12.00 10.54 5.56
CA VAL A 35 -12.75 9.42 4.98
C VAL A 35 -13.41 8.63 6.12
N PRO A 36 -14.74 8.36 6.09
CA PRO A 36 -15.45 7.72 7.19
C PRO A 36 -15.26 6.19 7.20
N SER A 37 -14.00 5.74 7.18
CA SER A 37 -13.60 4.34 7.20
C SER A 37 -12.26 4.18 7.91
N ASP A 38 -12.15 3.16 8.75
CA ASP A 38 -10.91 2.73 9.43
C ASP A 38 -10.22 1.55 8.73
N TRP A 39 -10.72 1.15 7.55
CA TRP A 39 -10.22 0.00 6.79
C TRP A 39 -9.09 0.39 5.86
N TRP A 40 -7.97 -0.32 5.98
CA TRP A 40 -6.85 -0.22 5.05
C TRP A 40 -6.79 -1.50 4.23
N CYS A 41 -6.77 -1.35 2.90
CA CYS A 41 -6.78 -2.48 1.97
C CYS A 41 -5.36 -2.85 1.53
N ILE A 42 -5.08 -4.15 1.45
CA ILE A 42 -3.90 -4.68 0.75
C ILE A 42 -4.38 -5.23 -0.58
N ASP A 43 -4.00 -4.55 -1.66
CA ASP A 43 -4.24 -4.99 -3.04
C ASP A 43 -2.91 -5.43 -3.67
N LEU A 44 -2.85 -6.69 -4.07
CA LEU A 44 -1.71 -7.34 -4.72
C LEU A 44 -2.15 -8.01 -6.04
N CYS A 45 -3.13 -7.42 -6.73
CA CYS A 45 -3.66 -7.95 -7.97
C CYS A 45 -2.53 -8.28 -8.97
N PHE A 46 -2.56 -9.51 -9.50
CA PHE A 46 -1.57 -10.07 -10.41
C PHE A 46 -0.12 -10.18 -9.89
N TRP A 47 0.11 -9.96 -8.59
CA TRP A 47 1.43 -10.24 -8.00
C TRP A 47 1.62 -11.77 -7.86
N PRO A 48 2.64 -12.38 -8.50
CA PRO A 48 2.74 -13.83 -8.57
C PRO A 48 2.84 -14.51 -7.19
N GLU A 49 3.53 -13.88 -6.23
CA GLU A 49 3.71 -14.39 -4.86
C GLU A 49 2.84 -13.65 -3.83
N ALA A 50 1.62 -13.25 -4.21
CA ALA A 50 0.76 -12.41 -3.36
C ALA A 50 0.60 -12.98 -1.94
N TRP A 51 0.45 -14.30 -1.83
CA TRP A 51 0.28 -14.98 -0.54
C TRP A 51 1.52 -14.83 0.37
N ASP A 52 2.72 -15.00 -0.20
CA ASP A 52 3.97 -14.97 0.55
C ASP A 52 4.28 -13.56 1.07
N VAL A 53 3.98 -12.53 0.27
CA VAL A 53 4.29 -11.12 0.61
C VAL A 53 3.21 -10.43 1.43
N THR A 54 2.00 -11.01 1.55
CA THR A 54 0.87 -10.39 2.26
C THR A 54 1.21 -10.10 3.73
N ALA A 55 1.91 -11.03 4.41
CA ALA A 55 2.29 -10.84 5.81
C ALA A 55 3.22 -9.63 6.01
N ASP A 56 4.16 -9.42 5.09
CA ASP A 56 5.07 -8.27 5.15
C ASP A 56 4.39 -6.96 4.80
N ALA A 57 3.48 -6.97 3.81
CA ALA A 57 2.63 -5.83 3.49
C ALA A 57 1.80 -5.40 4.70
N LYS A 58 1.22 -6.36 5.44
CA LYS A 58 0.47 -6.08 6.67
C LYS A 58 1.35 -5.47 7.76
N ARG A 59 2.53 -6.05 8.01
CA ARG A 59 3.49 -5.49 8.99
C ARG A 59 3.94 -4.09 8.62
N PHE A 60 4.12 -3.80 7.33
CA PHE A 60 4.43 -2.45 6.85
C PHE A 60 3.30 -1.47 7.16
N LEU A 61 2.07 -1.82 6.78
CA LEU A 61 0.90 -0.98 7.04
C LEU A 61 0.66 -0.77 8.53
N ASP A 62 0.91 -1.77 9.38
CA ASP A 62 0.80 -1.61 10.84
C ASP A 62 1.75 -0.55 11.39
N ARG A 63 3.02 -0.54 10.93
CA ARG A 63 3.97 0.51 11.32
C ARG A 63 3.54 1.89 10.82
N MET A 64 3.01 1.96 9.61
CA MET A 64 2.51 3.21 9.05
C MET A 64 1.29 3.73 9.82
N ARG A 65 0.35 2.84 10.14
CA ARG A 65 -0.83 3.16 10.95
C ARG A 65 -0.39 3.67 12.32
N GLN A 66 0.49 2.95 13.01
CA GLN A 66 1.02 3.39 14.31
C GLN A 66 1.69 4.77 14.26
N LYS A 67 2.34 5.11 13.14
CA LYS A 67 3.05 6.39 12.98
C LYS A 67 2.12 7.57 12.68
N TYR A 68 1.04 7.35 11.93
CA TYR A 68 0.27 8.43 11.31
C TYR A 68 -1.23 8.44 11.59
N ALA A 69 -1.78 7.35 12.08
CA ALA A 69 -3.21 7.17 12.31
C ALA A 69 -3.47 6.62 13.72
N ALA A 70 -4.74 6.65 14.15
CA ALA A 70 -5.19 6.13 15.44
C ALA A 70 -5.50 4.62 15.40
#